data_AF-A0A936VRV9-F1
#
_entry.id   AF-A0A936VRV9-F1
#
_cell.length_a   1.000
_cell.length_b   1.000
_cell.length_c   1.000
_cell.angle_alpha   90.00
_cell.angle_beta   90.00
_cell.angle_gamma   90.00
#
_symmetry.space_group_name_H-M   'P 1'
#
loop_
_entity.id
_entity.type
_entity.pdbx_description
1 polymer ?
#
loop_
_entity_poly.entity_id
_entity_poly.type
_entity_poly.pdbx_seq_one_letter_code
_entity_poly.pdbx_strand_id
1 'polypeptide(L)'
;MHLVPVRSNGSPWIRSIASHVRGKIWELRPEWSGTEYRFFYAAFVGQRFIILHAIQKKRQKLRERDIVLAEQRYEEVKRRSHDEHA
;
A
#
# COMPACT_ATOMS: atom_id res chain seq x y z
N MET A 1 26.68 -18.91 -1.54
CA MET A 1 26.03 -17.67 -1.09
C MET A 1 26.71 -16.50 -1.78
N HIS A 2 26.04 -15.81 -2.71
CA HIS A 2 26.56 -14.59 -3.33
C HIS A 2 25.94 -13.38 -2.64
N LEU A 3 26.77 -12.53 -2.04
CA LEU A 3 26.36 -11.23 -1.51
C LEU A 3 26.45 -10.20 -2.64
N VAL A 4 25.32 -9.57 -2.96
CA VAL A 4 25.24 -8.49 -3.98
C VAL A 4 25.51 -7.16 -3.29
N PRO A 5 26.43 -6.31 -3.79
CA PRO A 5 26.78 -5.06 -3.12
C PRO A 5 25.64 -4.04 -3.26
N VAL A 6 25.23 -3.43 -2.15
CA VAL A 6 24.24 -2.36 -2.13
C VAL A 6 24.88 -1.09 -2.67
N ARG A 7 24.55 -0.73 -3.91
CA ARG A 7 24.88 0.58 -4.48
C ARG A 7 23.89 1.61 -3.95
N SER A 8 24.41 2.76 -3.56
CA SER A 8 23.76 3.93 -2.95
C SER A 8 22.79 4.69 -3.88
N ASN A 9 21.85 3.97 -4.51
CA ASN A 9 20.55 4.49 -4.89
C ASN A 9 19.52 3.74 -4.01
N GLY A 10 18.47 4.41 -3.51
CA GLY A 10 17.54 3.81 -2.55
C GLY A 10 17.18 2.36 -2.93
N SER A 11 17.39 1.45 -1.98
CA SER A 11 17.42 0.00 -2.18
C SER A 11 16.35 -0.47 -3.18
N PRO A 12 16.70 -1.09 -4.33
CA PRO A 12 15.74 -1.58 -5.32
C PRO A 12 14.66 -2.48 -4.71
N TRP A 13 14.99 -3.16 -3.61
CA TRP A 13 14.11 -3.98 -2.78
C TRP A 13 12.93 -3.19 -2.18
N ILE A 14 13.09 -1.90 -1.87
CA ILE A 14 12.00 -1.08 -1.32
C ILE A 14 10.92 -0.86 -2.39
N ARG A 15 11.32 -0.64 -3.64
CA ARG A 15 10.37 -0.48 -4.76
C ARG A 15 9.66 -1.78 -5.12
N SER A 16 10.26 -2.94 -4.84
CA SER A 16 9.57 -4.22 -5.01
C SER A 16 8.53 -4.46 -3.91
N ILE A 17 8.78 -3.96 -2.70
CA ILE A 17 7.89 -4.16 -1.54
C ILE A 17 6.73 -3.16 -1.54
N ALA A 18 6.97 -1.89 -1.86
CA ALA A 18 5.92 -0.88 -1.85
C ALA A 18 6.07 0.16 -2.97
N SER A 19 4.94 0.67 -3.46
CA SER A 19 4.91 1.75 -4.46
C SER A 19 3.79 2.74 -4.19
N HIS A 20 4.06 4.02 -4.44
CA HIS A 20 3.03 5.04 -4.45
C HIS A 20 2.04 4.81 -5.60
N VAL A 21 0.74 4.88 -5.30
CA VAL A 21 -0.32 4.70 -6.30
C VAL A 21 -0.89 6.04 -6.72
N ARG A 22 -1.55 6.73 -5.79
CA ARG A 22 -2.20 8.03 -6.00
C ARG A 22 -2.50 8.71 -4.67
N GLY A 23 -2.28 10.02 -4.59
CA GLY A 23 -2.68 10.83 -3.43
C GLY A 23 -2.03 10.37 -2.11
N LYS A 24 -2.83 9.81 -1.19
CA LYS A 24 -2.34 9.22 0.08
C LYS A 24 -2.23 7.70 0.03
N ILE A 25 -2.63 7.08 -1.08
CA ILE A 25 -2.70 5.64 -1.24
C ILE A 25 -1.35 5.10 -1.72
N TRP A 26 -0.87 4.10 -0.99
CA TRP A 26 0.30 3.29 -1.28
C TRP A 26 -0.11 1.83 -1.46
N GLU A 27 0.66 1.10 -2.24
CA GLU A 27 0.51 -0.33 -2.44
C GLU A 27 1.68 -1.06 -1.79
N LEU A 28 1.39 -2.09 -0.99
CA LEU A 28 2.34 -3.07 -0.49
C LEU A 28 2.15 -4.38 -1.26
N ARG A 29 3.26 -5.01 -1.66
CA ARG A 29 3.32 -6.19 -2.52
C ARG A 29 3.97 -7.39 -1.84
N PRO A 30 3.36 -7.97 -0.79
CA PRO A 30 3.89 -9.18 -0.21
C PRO A 30 3.59 -10.37 -1.12
N GLU A 31 4.51 -11.32 -1.11
CA GLU A 31 4.34 -12.63 -1.72
C GLU A 31 4.19 -13.66 -0.61
N TRP A 32 3.16 -14.50 -0.71
CA TRP A 32 2.93 -15.60 0.22
C TRP A 32 2.68 -16.89 -0.55
N SER A 33 3.52 -17.90 -0.35
CA SER A 33 3.39 -19.22 -0.99
C SER A 33 3.24 -19.13 -2.53
N GLY A 34 4.06 -18.29 -3.17
CA GLY A 34 4.02 -18.06 -4.63
C GLY A 34 2.84 -17.23 -5.12
N THR A 35 2.01 -16.71 -4.21
CA THR A 35 0.90 -15.80 -4.53
C THR A 35 1.27 -14.37 -4.16
N GLU A 36 1.28 -13.49 -5.16
CA GLU A 36 1.42 -12.06 -4.93
C GLU A 36 0.09 -11.42 -4.51
N TYR A 37 0.15 -10.56 -3.50
CA TYR A 37 -0.97 -9.74 -3.04
C TYR A 37 -0.65 -8.27 -3.22
N ARG A 38 -1.70 -7.45 -3.23
CA ARG A 38 -1.62 -5.99 -3.25
C ARG A 38 -2.47 -5.45 -2.13
N PHE A 39 -1.83 -4.85 -1.15
CA PHE A 39 -2.50 -4.16 -0.05
C PHE A 39 -2.41 -2.67 -0.29
N PHE A 40 -3.56 -2.04 -0.45
CA PHE A 40 -3.67 -0.59 -0.46
C PHE A 40 -3.67 -0.09 0.97
N TYR A 41 -2.77 0.83 1.28
CA TYR A 41 -2.63 1.40 2.60
C TYR A 41 -2.37 2.90 2.54
N ALA A 42 -2.62 3.59 3.65
CA ALA A 42 -2.27 4.98 3.82
C ALA A 42 -1.62 5.21 5.18
N ALA A 43 -0.73 6.21 5.24
CA ALA A 43 -0.24 6.72 6.51
C ALA A 43 -1.33 7.56 7.16
N PHE A 44 -1.55 7.33 8.45
CA PHE A 44 -2.53 8.02 9.28
C PHE A 44 -1.85 8.66 10.49
N VAL A 45 -2.57 9.57 11.16
CA VAL A 45 -2.02 10.33 12.30
C VAL A 45 -1.59 9.37 13.43
N GLY A 46 -0.51 9.73 14.13
CA GLY A 46 0.02 8.93 15.25
C GLY A 46 0.86 7.72 14.84
N GLN A 47 1.58 7.80 13.72
CA GLN A 47 2.41 6.71 13.18
C GLN A 47 1.63 5.42 12.86
N ARG A 48 0.33 5.54 12.58
CA ARG A 48 -0.53 4.41 12.23
C ARG A 48 -0.56 4.24 10.72
N PHE A 49 -0.47 3.01 10.25
CA PHE A 49 -0.78 2.67 8.87
C PHE A 49 -2.09 1.91 8.84
N ILE A 50 -2.95 2.25 7.89
CA ILE A 50 -4.27 1.64 7.77
C ILE A 50 -4.34 0.92 6.43
N ILE A 51 -4.63 -0.38 6.49
CA ILE A 51 -4.95 -1.18 5.30
C ILE A 51 -6.38 -0.86 4.88
N LEU A 52 -6.55 -0.40 3.65
CA LEU A 52 -7.82 0.09 3.12
C LEU A 52 -8.47 -0.97 2.23
N HIS A 53 -7.68 -1.68 1.43
CA HIS A 53 -8.19 -2.68 0.50
C HIS A 53 -7.09 -3.69 0.19
N ALA A 54 -7.44 -4.95 -0.04
CA ALA A 54 -6.48 -6.00 -0.37
C ALA A 54 -7.01 -6.85 -1.51
N ILE A 55 -6.15 -7.13 -2.49
CA ILE A 55 -6.48 -7.98 -3.62
C ILE A 55 -5.36 -8.98 -3.89
N GLN A 56 -5.73 -10.18 -4.31
CA GLN A 56 -4.78 -11.11 -4.91
C GLN A 56 -4.41 -10.62 -6.32
N LYS A 57 -3.12 -10.64 -6.68
CA LYS A 57 -2.65 -10.27 -8.02
C LYS A 57 -3.05 -11.36 -9.03
N LYS A 58 -4.25 -11.23 -9.59
CA LYS A 58 -4.73 -12.07 -10.70
C LYS A 58 -4.38 -11.49 -12.08
N ARG A 59 -3.97 -10.22 -12.13
CA ARG A 59 -3.68 -9.45 -13.36
C ARG A 59 -2.51 -8.49 -13.12
N GLN A 60 -1.73 -8.21 -14.17
CA GLN A 60 -0.58 -7.30 -14.08
C GLN A 60 -0.99 -5.86 -13.79
N LYS A 61 -2.01 -5.33 -14.49
CA LYS A 61 -2.47 -3.95 -14.28
C LYS A 61 -3.37 -3.83 -13.03
N LEU A 62 -3.18 -2.74 -12.30
CA LEU A 62 -4.05 -2.29 -11.23
C LEU A 62 -5.37 -1.80 -11.83
N ARG A 63 -6.51 -2.20 -11.26
CA ARG A 63 -7.80 -1.73 -11.76
C ARG A 63 -8.16 -0.43 -11.05
N GLU A 64 -8.62 0.55 -11.83
CA GLU A 64 -9.01 1.87 -11.31
C GLU A 64 -10.04 1.77 -10.17
N ARG A 65 -11.01 0.86 -10.30
CA ARG A 65 -12.03 0.62 -9.27
C ARG A 65 -11.46 0.25 -7.89
N ASP A 66 -10.33 -0.45 -7.85
CA ASP A 66 -9.72 -0.89 -6.58
C ASP A 66 -9.00 0.30 -5.91
N ILE A 67 -8.43 1.21 -6.71
CA ILE A 67 -7.83 2.46 -6.25
C ILE A 67 -8.92 3.40 -5.71
N VAL A 68 -9.99 3.60 -6.47
CA VAL A 68 -11.14 4.44 -6.06
C VAL A 68 -11.76 3.93 -4.77
N LEU A 69 -11.91 2.60 -4.62
CA LEU A 69 -12.43 2.01 -3.39
C LEU A 69 -11.50 2.28 -2.19
N ALA A 70 -10.18 2.21 -2.38
CA ALA A 70 -9.22 2.53 -1.32
C ALA A 70 -9.33 4.01 -0.89
N GLU A 71 -9.50 4.94 -1.84
CA GLU A 71 -9.70 6.36 -1.54
C GLU A 71 -10.99 6.62 -0.78
N GLN A 72 -12.11 6.01 -1.20
CA GLN A 72 -13.40 6.15 -0.51
C GLN A 72 -13.30 5.69 0.96
N ARG A 73 -12.63 4.55 1.19
CA ARG A 73 -12.39 4.03 2.54
C ARG A 73 -11.47 4.93 3.36
N TYR A 74 -10.47 5.56 2.73
CA TYR A 74 -9.59 6.50 3.42
C TYR A 74 -10.35 7.72 3.92
N GLU A 75 -11.21 8.31 3.08
CA GLU A 75 -12.04 9.45 3.49
C GLU A 75 -13.06 9.06 4.58
N GLU A 76 -13.58 7.84 4.55
CA GLU A 76 -14.42 7.32 5.63
C GLU A 76 -13.68 7.23 6.96
N VAL A 77 -12.47 6.65 6.96
CA VAL A 77 -11.62 6.54 8.14
C VAL A 77 -11.28 7.93 8.70
N LYS A 78 -10.95 8.86 7.82
CA LYS A 78 -10.63 10.25 8.21
C LYS A 78 -11.83 10.93 8.87
N ARG A 79 -13.04 10.75 8.33
CA ARG A 79 -14.27 11.31 8.91
C ARG A 79 -14.52 10.74 10.31
N ARG A 80 -14.48 9.42 10.46
CA ARG A 80 -14.69 8.75 11.77
C ARG A 80 -13.67 9.21 12.82
N SER A 81 -12.41 9.37 12.43
CA SER A 81 -11.36 9.79 13.36
C SER A 81 -11.46 11.27 13.74
N HIS A 82 -12.04 12.11 12.88
CA HIS A 82 -12.32 13.51 13.21
C HIS A 82 -13.44 13.61 14.25
N ASP A 83 -14.48 12.78 14.12
CA ASP A 83 -15.62 12.75 15.04
C ASP A 83 -15.26 12.19 16.44
N GLU A 84 -14.25 11.31 16.55
CA GLU A 84 -13.76 10.79 17.84
C GLU A 84 -12.97 11.84 18.67
N HIS A 85 -12.60 12.97 18.06
CA HIS A 85 -11.81 14.04 18.69
C HIS A 85 -12.54 15.39 18.76
N ALA A 86 -13.83 15.44 18.39
CA ALA A 86 -14.71 16.60 18.49
C ALA A 86 -15.66 16.48 19.69
#